data_AF-A0A448X218-F1
#
_entry.id   AF-A0A448X218-F1
#
_cell.length_a   1.000
_cell.length_b   1.000
_cell.length_c   1.000
_cell.angle_alpha   90.00
_cell.angle_beta   90.00
_cell.angle_gamma   90.00
#
_symmetry.space_group_name_H-M   'P 1'
#
loop_
_entity.id
_entity.type
_entity.pdbx_description
1 polymer ?
#
loop_
_entity_poly.entity_id
_entity_poly.type
_entity_poly.pdbx_seq_one_letter_code
_entity_poly.pdbx_strand_id
1 'polypeptide(L)'
;MLIPRRCLWISVVKDTMMSLSGQRPHLYSHNLISLMKFAGQETQAMLPGSQFTGRLTNRLLPKRFQPTVKVPDTRGCHIASVIRNPFNGSKYLCTAVEKTIIVMEWYNPRSTFMEVKRVS
;
A
#
# COMPACT_ATOMS: atom_id res chain seq x y z
N MET A 1 0.86 10.45 2.39
CA MET A 1 1.12 11.17 1.12
C MET A 1 1.40 10.16 0.01
N LEU A 2 0.60 10.16 -1.06
CA LEU A 2 0.95 9.51 -2.33
C LEU A 2 2.03 10.38 -2.99
N ILE A 3 3.22 9.83 -3.21
CA ILE A 3 4.29 10.58 -3.87
C ILE A 3 4.09 10.39 -5.38
N PRO A 4 4.02 11.47 -6.20
CA PRO A 4 3.92 11.35 -7.64
C PRO A 4 5.17 10.62 -8.16
N ARG A 5 4.98 9.35 -8.54
CA ARG A 5 6.00 8.43 -9.04
C ARG A 5 5.38 7.58 -10.13
N ARG A 6 6.23 7.04 -11.02
CA ARG A 6 5.79 6.04 -12.00
C ARG A 6 5.08 4.90 -11.27
N CYS A 7 3.81 4.70 -11.62
CA CYS A 7 2.97 3.61 -11.14
C CYS A 7 2.78 2.64 -12.30
N LEU A 8 3.16 1.37 -12.08
CA LEU A 8 3.08 0.32 -13.10
C LEU A 8 1.78 -0.47 -12.99
N TRP A 9 1.26 -0.59 -11.78
CA TRP A 9 0.09 -1.38 -11.49
C TRP A 9 -0.58 -0.86 -10.23
N ILE A 10 -1.91 -0.96 -10.20
CA ILE A 10 -2.74 -0.55 -9.08
C ILE A 10 -3.92 -1.51 -8.98
N SER A 11 -4.33 -1.83 -7.75
CA SER A 11 -5.57 -2.55 -7.49
C SER A 11 -6.16 -2.10 -6.18
N VAL A 12 -7.49 -2.07 -6.09
CA VAL A 12 -8.20 -1.68 -4.87
C VAL A 12 -9.03 -2.86 -4.38
N VAL A 13 -8.92 -3.18 -3.10
CA VAL A 13 -9.74 -4.17 -2.42
C VAL A 13 -10.26 -3.53 -1.13
N LYS A 14 -11.58 -3.31 -1.07
CA LYS A 14 -12.23 -2.49 -0.03
C LYS A 14 -11.55 -1.11 0.05
N ASP A 15 -11.13 -0.71 1.24
CA ASP A 15 -10.45 0.57 1.50
C ASP A 15 -8.93 0.49 1.36
N THR A 16 -8.39 -0.62 0.87
CA THR A 16 -6.96 -0.82 0.70
C THR A 16 -6.60 -0.81 -0.77
N MET A 17 -5.80 0.18 -1.16
CA MET A 17 -5.20 0.28 -2.48
C MET A 17 -3.79 -0.32 -2.43
N MET A 18 -3.53 -1.28 -3.31
CA MET A 18 -2.18 -1.79 -3.57
C MET A 18 -1.62 -1.07 -4.79
N SER A 19 -0.36 -0.65 -4.73
CA SER A 19 0.33 -0.04 -5.87
C SER A 19 1.71 -0.64 -6.08
N LEU A 20 2.10 -0.81 -7.34
CA LEU A 20 3.46 -1.12 -7.74
C LEU A 20 4.08 0.14 -8.34
N SER A 21 4.99 0.79 -7.62
CA SER A 21 5.49 2.11 -8.03
C SER A 21 6.95 2.35 -7.67
N GLY A 22 7.57 3.35 -8.33
CA GLY A 22 8.94 3.80 -8.09
C GLY A 22 9.94 3.43 -9.20
N GLN A 23 11.14 4.01 -9.12
CA GLN A 23 12.23 3.77 -10.09
C GLN A 23 12.75 2.33 -10.05
N ARG A 24 12.87 1.77 -8.84
CA ARG A 24 12.93 0.33 -8.61
C ARG A 24 11.56 -0.08 -8.08
N PRO A 25 10.69 -0.64 -8.93
CA PRO A 25 9.30 -0.88 -8.55
C PRO A 25 9.20 -1.70 -7.28
N HIS A 26 8.28 -1.28 -6.41
CA HIS A 26 8.07 -1.90 -5.11
C HIS A 26 6.57 -1.88 -4.80
N LEU A 27 6.06 -2.91 -4.13
CA LEU A 27 4.67 -2.99 -3.73
C LEU A 27 4.38 -2.17 -2.47
N TYR A 28 3.35 -1.33 -2.52
CA TYR A 28 2.87 -0.53 -1.40
C TYR A 28 1.41 -0.85 -1.12
N SER A 29 1.05 -0.83 0.16
CA SER A 29 -0.32 -0.91 0.66
C SER A 29 -0.72 0.47 1.20
N HIS A 30 -1.86 0.98 0.76
CA HIS A 30 -2.39 2.29 1.14
C HIS A 30 -3.77 2.12 1.76
N ASN A 31 -3.95 2.56 3.00
CA ASN A 31 -5.28 2.68 3.59
C ASN A 31 -5.90 4.01 3.13
N LEU A 32 -6.90 3.91 2.27
CA LEU A 32 -7.51 5.07 1.61
C LEU A 32 -8.21 6.00 2.60
N ILE A 33 -8.89 5.45 3.61
CA ILE A 33 -9.57 6.25 4.64
C ILE A 33 -8.57 7.11 5.40
N SER A 34 -7.48 6.50 5.89
CA SER A 34 -6.42 7.20 6.60
C SER A 34 -5.71 8.21 5.71
N LEU A 35 -5.50 7.87 4.44
CA LEU A 35 -4.84 8.75 3.48
C LEU A 35 -5.68 10.00 3.18
N MET A 36 -7.00 9.85 2.99
CA MET A 36 -7.92 10.96 2.73
C MET A 36 -8.04 11.90 3.94
N LYS A 37 -8.11 11.34 5.15
CA LYS A 37 -8.09 12.15 6.39
C LYS A 37 -6.81 12.97 6.50
N PHE A 38 -5.68 12.36 6.19
CA PHE A 38 -4.38 13.04 6.24
C PHE A 38 -4.28 14.17 5.18
N ALA A 39 -4.75 13.93 3.95
CA ALA A 39 -4.76 14.94 2.89
C ALA A 39 -5.66 16.14 3.23
N GLY A 40 -6.81 15.91 3.86
CA GLY A 40 -7.69 16.97 4.34
C GLY A 40 -7.06 17.84 5.44
N GLN A 41 -6.31 17.23 6.36
CA GLN A 41 -5.58 17.95 7.41
C GLN A 41 -4.43 18.80 6.84
N GLU A 42 -3.69 18.29 5.86
CA GLU A 42 -2.66 19.08 5.17
C GLU A 42 -3.26 20.32 4.49
N THR A 43 -4.45 20.18 3.89
CA THR A 43 -5.13 21.29 3.21
C THR A 43 -5.62 22.35 4.21
N GLN A 44 -6.14 21.93 5.37
CA GLN A 44 -6.56 22.85 6.44
C GLN A 44 -5.39 23.57 7.12
N ALA A 45 -4.23 22.92 7.25
CA ALA A 45 -3.02 23.52 7.83
C ALA A 45 -2.39 24.62 6.94
N MET A 46 -2.83 24.77 5.69
CA MET A 46 -2.38 25.82 4.77
C MET A 46 -3.26 27.09 4.80
N LEU A 47 -4.30 27.14 5.64
CA LEU A 47 -5.13 28.34 5.82
C LEU A 47 -4.38 29.38 6.69
N PRO A 48 -4.38 30.69 6.31
CA PRO A 48 -3.73 31.72 7.10
C PRO A 48 -4.46 31.89 8.44
N GLY A 49 -3.79 31.56 9.55
CA GLY A 49 -4.32 31.69 10.91
C GLY A 49 -4.25 30.42 11.78
N SER A 50 -3.87 29.27 11.22
CA SER A 50 -3.68 28.03 11.99
C SER A 50 -2.33 28.03 12.72
N GLN A 51 -2.33 28.44 14.00
CA GLN A 51 -1.20 28.25 14.91
C GLN A 51 -1.35 26.91 15.64
N PHE A 52 -0.82 25.81 15.08
CA PHE A 52 -0.11 24.72 15.80
C PHE A 52 0.15 23.48 14.91
N THR A 53 1.43 23.07 14.85
CA THR A 53 1.96 21.69 14.77
C THR A 53 1.35 20.69 13.77
N GLY A 54 1.54 20.89 12.46
CA GLY A 54 1.14 19.90 11.44
C GLY A 54 2.27 19.14 10.75
N ARG A 55 3.54 19.53 10.91
CA ARG A 55 4.68 18.91 10.20
C ARG A 55 5.24 17.68 10.93
N LEU A 56 4.38 16.76 11.36
CA LEU A 56 4.85 15.42 11.73
C LEU A 56 5.19 14.66 10.45
N THR A 57 6.43 14.82 10.02
CA THR A 57 7.01 13.99 8.95
C THR A 57 6.77 12.52 9.29
N ASN A 58 6.39 11.72 8.28
CA ASN A 58 6.11 10.27 8.37
C ASN A 58 7.14 9.44 9.17
N ARG A 59 8.32 9.97 9.51
CA ARG A 59 9.35 9.31 10.29
C ARG A 59 9.02 9.16 11.77
N LEU A 60 8.09 9.96 12.32
CA LEU A 60 7.77 9.94 13.76
C LEU A 60 6.49 9.16 14.10
N LEU A 61 5.65 8.85 13.11
CA LEU A 61 4.46 8.04 13.31
C LEU A 61 4.84 6.56 13.39
N PRO A 62 4.41 5.83 14.45
CA PRO A 62 4.56 4.38 14.51
C PRO A 62 4.05 3.74 13.22
N LYS A 63 4.78 2.74 12.68
CA LYS A 63 4.46 2.09 11.39
C LYS A 63 2.98 1.65 11.28
N ARG A 64 2.35 1.27 12.40
CA ARG A 64 0.93 0.87 12.47
C ARG A 64 -0.07 1.98 12.11
N PHE A 65 0.33 3.25 12.20
CA PHE A 65 -0.51 4.40 11.89
C PHE A 65 -0.15 5.07 10.57
N GLN A 66 0.86 4.54 9.85
CA GLN A 66 1.21 5.11 8.56
C GLN A 66 0.15 4.72 7.53
N PRO A 67 -0.45 5.70 6.81
CA PRO A 67 -1.49 5.42 5.82
C PRO A 67 -0.94 4.64 4.62
N THR A 68 0.37 4.69 4.40
CA THR A 68 1.08 3.96 3.35
C THR A 68 2.15 3.08 3.99
N VAL A 69 2.13 1.78 3.68
CA VAL A 69 3.10 0.79 4.15
C VAL A 69 3.80 0.16 2.94
N LYS A 70 5.13 0.07 3.01
CA LYS A 70 5.94 -0.65 2.02
C LYS A 70 5.91 -2.15 2.35
N VAL A 71 5.52 -2.99 1.41
CA VAL A 71 5.49 -4.45 1.61
C VAL A 71 6.95 -4.96 1.65
N PRO A 72 7.37 -5.78 2.61
CA PRO A 72 8.75 -6.29 2.64
C PRO A 72 9.05 -7.18 1.43
N ASP A 73 10.33 -7.33 1.08
CA ASP A 73 10.84 -8.27 0.06
C ASP A 73 10.27 -8.16 -1.38
N THR A 74 9.49 -7.13 -1.69
CA THR A 74 8.94 -6.92 -3.05
C THR A 74 9.74 -5.92 -3.89
N ARG A 75 11.03 -5.72 -3.59
CA ARG A 75 11.86 -4.75 -4.33
C ARG A 75 12.23 -5.33 -5.68
N GLY A 76 12.00 -4.58 -6.76
CA GLY A 76 12.24 -5.08 -8.11
C GLY A 76 11.09 -5.92 -8.67
N CYS A 77 9.92 -5.89 -8.01
CA CYS A 77 8.70 -6.52 -8.51
C CYS A 77 8.34 -5.95 -9.89
N HIS A 78 8.22 -6.79 -10.90
CA HIS A 78 7.92 -6.34 -12.27
C HIS A 78 6.47 -6.62 -12.67
N ILE A 79 5.84 -7.62 -12.07
CA ILE A 79 4.45 -7.99 -12.34
C ILE A 79 3.71 -8.19 -11.02
N ALA A 80 2.50 -7.63 -10.93
CA ALA A 80 1.57 -7.85 -9.83
C ALA A 80 0.18 -8.10 -10.40
N SER A 81 -0.56 -9.04 -9.81
CA SER A 81 -1.95 -9.32 -10.20
C SER A 81 -2.77 -9.81 -9.02
N VAL A 82 -4.00 -9.31 -8.92
CA VAL A 82 -4.99 -9.81 -7.95
C VAL A 82 -5.93 -10.77 -8.66
N ILE A 83 -6.05 -11.98 -8.12
CA ILE A 83 -6.95 -13.02 -8.59
C ILE A 83 -7.93 -13.40 -7.48
N ARG A 84 -9.11 -13.86 -7.87
CA ARG A 84 -10.10 -14.40 -6.94
C ARG A 84 -10.20 -15.90 -7.16
N ASN A 85 -10.07 -16.67 -6.09
CA ASN A 85 -10.34 -18.10 -6.13
C ASN A 85 -11.84 -18.31 -6.39
N PRO A 86 -12.23 -19.02 -7.47
CA PRO A 86 -13.63 -19.22 -7.82
C PRO A 86 -14.38 -20.12 -6.83
N PHE A 87 -13.69 -20.97 -6.07
CA PHE A 87 -14.31 -21.97 -5.21
C PHE A 87 -14.73 -21.40 -3.85
N ASN A 88 -13.90 -20.57 -3.23
CA ASN A 88 -14.15 -20.01 -1.88
C ASN A 88 -14.24 -18.48 -1.87
N GLY A 89 -13.96 -17.82 -3.00
CA GLY A 89 -13.98 -16.36 -3.10
C GLY A 89 -12.80 -15.64 -2.45
N SER A 90 -11.80 -16.36 -1.92
CA SER A 90 -10.55 -15.78 -1.40
C SER A 90 -9.86 -14.97 -2.49
N LYS A 91 -9.28 -13.83 -2.09
CA LYS A 91 -8.52 -12.97 -3.01
C LYS A 91 -7.03 -13.18 -2.77
N TYR A 92 -6.29 -13.42 -3.83
CA TYR A 92 -4.85 -13.59 -3.80
C TYR A 92 -4.19 -12.49 -4.61
N LEU A 93 -3.07 -11.98 -4.11
CA LEU A 93 -2.16 -11.10 -4.82
C LEU A 93 -0.90 -11.91 -5.12
N CYS A 94 -0.61 -12.08 -6.40
CA CYS A 94 0.61 -12.71 -6.88
C CYS A 94 1.55 -11.63 -7.40
N THR A 95 2.81 -11.67 -6.97
CA THR A 95 3.84 -10.74 -7.45
C THR A 95 5.09 -11.49 -7.87
N ALA A 96 5.63 -11.15 -9.04
CA ALA A 96 6.90 -11.69 -9.53
C ALA A 96 8.05 -10.72 -9.22
N VAL A 97 9.03 -11.22 -8.47
CA VAL A 97 10.21 -10.50 -7.99
C VAL A 97 11.44 -11.35 -8.32
N GLU A 98 12.28 -10.85 -9.22
CA GLU A 98 13.44 -11.58 -9.75
C GLU A 98 13.09 -13.00 -10.24
N LYS A 99 13.53 -14.05 -9.53
CA LYS A 99 13.23 -15.46 -9.83
C LYS A 99 12.17 -16.05 -8.88
N THR A 100 11.48 -15.21 -8.13
CA THR A 100 10.57 -15.61 -7.07
C THR A 100 9.15 -15.11 -7.33
N ILE A 101 8.16 -15.96 -7.10
CA ILE A 101 6.76 -15.58 -7.02
C ILE A 101 6.37 -15.54 -5.54
N ILE A 102 5.88 -14.38 -5.11
CA ILE A 102 5.29 -14.19 -3.78
C ILE A 102 3.77 -14.21 -3.94
N VAL A 103 3.12 -15.09 -3.18
CA VAL A 103 1.66 -15.22 -3.13
C VAL A 103 1.18 -14.71 -1.78
N MET A 104 0.22 -13.80 -1.81
CA MET A 104 -0.36 -13.20 -0.62
C MET A 104 -1.87 -13.38 -0.63
N GLU A 105 -2.47 -13.68 0.51
CA GLU A 105 -3.93 -13.78 0.65
C GLU A 105 -4.49 -12.54 1.34
N TRP A 106 -5.67 -12.09 0.90
CA TRP A 106 -6.39 -11.01 1.55
C TRP A 106 -6.87 -11.42 2.95
N TYR A 107 -6.32 -10.75 3.96
CA TYR A 107 -6.66 -10.97 5.37
C TYR A 107 -7.64 -9.91 5.87
N ASN A 108 -8.90 -10.32 6.02
CA ASN A 108 -9.99 -9.43 6.41
C ASN A 108 -9.74 -8.65 7.72
N PRO A 109 -9.25 -9.26 8.83
CA PRO A 109 -9.08 -8.53 10.10
C PRO A 109 -8.09 -7.36 10.05
N ARG A 110 -7.12 -7.39 9.12
CA ARG A 110 -6.16 -6.29 8.92
C ARG A 110 -6.42 -5.49 7.64
N SER A 111 -7.45 -5.86 6.87
CA SER A 111 -7.74 -5.29 5.55
C SER A 111 -6.48 -5.15 4.67
N THR A 112 -5.68 -6.22 4.57
CA THR A 112 -4.43 -6.19 3.78
C THR A 112 -4.09 -7.57 3.23
N PHE A 113 -3.19 -7.63 2.25
CA PHE A 113 -2.65 -8.87 1.74
C PHE A 113 -1.48 -9.34 2.64
N MET A 114 -1.49 -10.59 3.07
CA MET A 114 -0.42 -11.20 3.85
C MET A 114 0.21 -12.34 3.06
N GLU A 115 1.54 -12.42 3.05
CA GLU A 115 2.28 -13.50 2.38
C GLU A 115 1.87 -14.87 2.95
N VAL A 116 1.52 -15.79 2.06
CA VAL A 116 1.14 -17.18 2.40
C VAL A 116 2.05 -18.20 1.74
N LYS A 117 2.73 -17.85 0.64
CA LYS A 117 3.64 -18.74 -0.06
C LYS A 117 4.69 -17.97 -0.85
N ARG A 118 5.89 -18.54 -0.94
CA ARG A 118 6.99 -18.09 -1.79
C ARG A 118 7.44 -19.27 -2.66
N VAL A 119 7.60 -19.04 -3.97
CA VAL A 119 8.04 -20.04 -4.96
C VAL A 119 9.29 -19.49 -5.65
N SER A 120 10.40 -20.20 -5.60
CA SER A 120 11.73 -19.79 -6.09
C SER A 120 12.37 -20.87 -6.93
#